data_AF-A0A7C4AEB3-F1
#
_entry.id   AF-A0A7C4AEB3-F1
#
_cell.length_a   1.000
_cell.length_b   1.000
_cell.length_c   1.000
_cell.angle_alpha   90.00
_cell.angle_beta   90.00
_cell.angle_gamma   90.00
#
_symmetry.space_group_name_H-M   'P 1'
#
loop_
_entity.id
_entity.type
_entity.pdbx_description
1 polymer ?
#
loop_
_entity_poly.entity_id
_entity_poly.type
_entity_poly.pdbx_seq_one_letter_code
_entity_poly.pdbx_strand_id
1 'polypeptide(L)'
;MDNQPPKIPTQVTPQDLKDQAALLSFIDEMMKERNDPNITDKNREQMRAFLLYKANEAINTHLITLLSEEDQKELDALLEKNVSNQELDEFFKRKIPNLSVEITTALLNFRAAYMFPVLKQEMEKT
;
A
#
# COMPACT_ATOMS: atom_id res chain seq x y z
N MET A 1 -0.19 -0.07 33.17
CA MET A 1 0.09 0.40 31.80
C MET A 1 0.87 -0.70 31.13
N ASP A 2 0.20 -1.53 30.33
CA ASP A 2 0.85 -2.64 29.66
C ASP A 2 1.48 -2.18 28.34
N ASN A 3 2.81 -2.07 28.34
CA ASN A 3 3.58 -1.94 27.12
C ASN A 3 3.63 -3.30 26.40
N GLN A 4 2.50 -3.76 25.86
CA GLN A 4 2.55 -4.83 24.86
C GLN A 4 3.21 -4.28 23.60
N PRO A 5 4.25 -4.94 23.06
CA PRO A 5 4.73 -4.61 21.72
C PRO A 5 3.59 -4.87 20.71
N PRO A 6 3.56 -4.15 19.57
CA PRO A 6 2.56 -4.40 18.52
C PRO A 6 2.64 -5.88 18.12
N LYS A 7 1.53 -6.60 18.34
CA LYS A 7 1.44 -8.02 18.05
C LYS A 7 1.50 -8.21 16.54
N ILE A 8 2.55 -8.87 16.08
CA ILE A 8 2.70 -9.32 14.69
C ILE A 8 1.43 -10.16 14.35
N PRO A 9 0.78 -9.95 13.18
CA PRO A 9 -0.42 -10.68 12.80
C PRO A 9 -0.24 -12.19 12.99
N THR A 10 -1.14 -12.79 13.78
CA THR A 10 -0.90 -14.08 14.46
C THR A 10 -0.75 -15.27 13.50
N GLN A 11 -1.17 -15.12 12.24
CA GLN A 11 -0.92 -16.06 11.15
C GLN A 11 -0.61 -15.27 9.88
N VAL A 12 0.57 -15.50 9.29
CA VAL A 12 0.95 -15.01 7.96
C VAL A 12 0.78 -16.16 6.99
N THR A 13 -0.06 -16.00 5.97
CA THR A 13 -0.33 -17.07 5.00
C THR A 13 0.73 -17.11 3.88
N PRO A 14 0.84 -18.23 3.13
CA PRO A 14 1.65 -18.27 1.92
C PRO A 14 1.23 -17.25 0.84
N GLN A 15 -0.01 -16.77 0.87
CA GLN A 15 -0.51 -15.75 -0.04
C GLN A 15 -0.07 -14.34 0.42
N ASP A 16 -0.11 -14.02 1.72
CA ASP A 16 0.46 -12.76 2.26
C ASP A 16 1.95 -12.63 1.87
N LEU A 17 2.72 -13.71 2.00
CA LEU A 17 4.16 -13.73 1.63
C LEU A 17 4.37 -13.50 0.13
N LYS A 18 3.52 -14.09 -0.72
CA LYS A 18 3.58 -13.94 -2.17
C LYS A 18 3.22 -12.52 -2.59
N ASP A 19 2.20 -11.92 -1.99
CA ASP A 19 1.74 -10.58 -2.34
C ASP A 19 2.69 -9.50 -1.80
N GLN A 20 3.29 -9.72 -0.63
CA GLN A 20 4.40 -8.92 -0.13
C GLN A 20 5.63 -9.00 -1.06
N ALA A 21 5.98 -10.18 -1.56
CA ALA A 21 7.08 -10.37 -2.51
C ALA A 21 6.79 -9.72 -3.88
N ALA A 22 5.55 -9.77 -4.36
CA ALA A 22 5.11 -9.09 -5.57
C ALA A 22 5.18 -7.56 -5.41
N LEU A 23 4.69 -7.03 -4.29
CA LEU A 23 4.75 -5.59 -3.99
C LEU A 23 6.20 -5.10 -3.84
N LEU A 24 7.08 -5.85 -3.17
CA LEU A 24 8.52 -5.55 -3.11
C LEU A 24 9.15 -5.49 -4.50
N SER A 25 8.85 -6.47 -5.36
CA SER A 25 9.37 -6.51 -6.73
C SER A 25 8.90 -5.31 -7.57
N PHE A 26 7.63 -4.92 -7.42
CA PHE A 26 7.07 -3.72 -8.06
C PHE A 26 7.75 -2.42 -7.60
N ILE A 27 8.12 -2.29 -6.31
CA ILE A 27 8.90 -1.14 -5.82
C ILE A 27 10.32 -1.15 -6.38
N ASP A 28 10.97 -2.31 -6.49
CA ASP A 28 12.31 -2.43 -7.09
C ASP A 28 12.31 -2.07 -8.57
N GLU A 29 11.27 -2.48 -9.31
CA GLU A 29 11.04 -2.08 -10.70
C GLU A 29 10.83 -0.56 -10.81
N MET A 30 9.97 0.05 -9.98
CA MET A 30 9.79 1.51 -9.94
C MET A 30 11.08 2.28 -9.64
N MET A 31 11.89 1.84 -8.68
CA MET A 31 13.16 2.49 -8.34
C MET A 31 14.16 2.39 -9.49
N LYS A 32 14.19 1.25 -10.19
CA LYS A 32 15.03 1.01 -11.37
C LYS A 32 14.58 1.82 -12.59
N GLU A 33 13.27 1.95 -12.81
CA GLU A 33 12.69 2.73 -13.92
C GLU A 33 12.94 4.23 -13.77
N ARG A 34 12.78 4.78 -12.56
CA ARG A 34 13.03 6.20 -12.30
C ARG A 34 14.52 6.54 -12.39
N ASN A 35 15.40 5.58 -12.07
CA ASN A 35 16.87 5.71 -12.12
C ASN A 35 17.38 7.02 -11.47
N ASP A 36 16.81 7.35 -10.31
CA ASP A 36 17.04 8.63 -9.64
C ASP A 36 18.49 8.73 -9.12
N PRO A 37 19.30 9.72 -9.55
CA PRO A 37 20.71 9.82 -9.16
C PRO A 37 20.91 10.12 -7.66
N ASN A 38 19.86 10.50 -6.93
CA ASN A 38 19.90 10.68 -5.48
C ASN A 38 19.70 9.36 -4.70
N ILE A 39 19.30 8.28 -5.38
CA ILE A 39 19.23 6.93 -4.81
C ILE A 39 20.59 6.26 -5.01
N THR A 40 21.35 6.18 -3.92
CA THR A 40 22.66 5.54 -3.82
C THR A 40 22.56 4.25 -3.04
N ASP A 41 23.54 3.34 -3.17
CA ASP A 41 23.50 2.06 -2.44
C ASP A 41 23.49 2.22 -0.90
N LYS A 42 23.89 3.39 -0.38
CA LYS A 42 23.78 3.76 1.03
C LYS A 42 22.34 4.05 1.49
N ASN A 43 21.47 4.57 0.63
CA ASN A 43 20.07 4.91 0.97
C ASN A 43 19.03 4.03 0.24
N ARG A 44 19.45 3.13 -0.65
CA ARG A 44 18.59 2.22 -1.44
C ARG A 44 17.56 1.48 -0.58
N GLU A 45 17.97 0.75 0.44
CA GLU A 45 17.03 0.00 1.31
C GLU A 45 16.10 0.92 2.12
N GLN A 46 16.56 2.11 2.51
CA GLN A 46 15.72 3.09 3.21
C GLN A 46 14.64 3.67 2.28
N MET A 47 15.00 3.97 1.03
CA MET A 47 14.06 4.40 -0.01
C MET A 47 13.07 3.28 -0.37
N ARG A 48 13.55 2.05 -0.50
CA ARG A 48 12.73 0.86 -0.76
C ARG A 48 11.69 0.63 0.33
N ALA A 49 12.09 0.69 1.60
CA ALA A 49 11.18 0.57 2.74
C ALA A 49 10.18 1.74 2.81
N PHE A 50 10.60 2.97 2.51
CA PHE A 50 9.72 4.14 2.45
C PHE A 50 8.68 4.02 1.32
N LEU A 51 9.09 3.61 0.13
CA LEU A 51 8.19 3.44 -1.02
C LEU A 51 7.22 2.27 -0.81
N LEU A 52 7.68 1.17 -0.20
CA LEU A 52 6.80 0.07 0.24
C LEU A 52 5.74 0.57 1.23
N TYR A 53 6.12 1.37 2.23
CA TYR A 53 5.18 1.97 3.17
C TYR A 53 4.17 2.88 2.45
N LYS A 54 4.63 3.75 1.54
CA LYS A 54 3.76 4.66 0.78
C LYS A 54 2.84 3.95 -0.22
N ALA A 55 3.24 2.83 -0.80
CA ALA A 55 2.36 2.00 -1.64
C ALA A 55 1.25 1.34 -0.81
N ASN A 56 1.56 0.86 0.40
CA ASN A 56 0.55 0.31 1.31
C ASN A 56 -0.44 1.40 1.81
N GLU A 57 0.04 2.60 2.15
CA GLU A 57 -0.85 3.74 2.44
C GLU A 57 -1.77 4.10 1.25
N ALA A 58 -1.23 4.10 0.03
CA ALA A 58 -1.99 4.39 -1.19
C ALA A 58 -3.09 3.35 -1.46
N ILE A 59 -2.77 2.05 -1.32
CA ILE A 59 -3.77 0.96 -1.39
C ILE A 59 -4.84 1.16 -0.32
N ASN A 60 -4.44 1.26 0.95
CA ASN A 60 -5.39 1.33 2.07
C ASN A 60 -6.31 2.55 1.96
N THR A 61 -5.77 3.70 1.54
CA THR A 61 -6.55 4.92 1.33
C THR A 61 -7.56 4.74 0.19
N HIS A 62 -7.13 4.19 -0.96
CA HIS A 62 -8.01 3.90 -2.09
C HIS A 62 -9.16 2.96 -1.69
N LEU A 63 -8.83 1.83 -1.04
CA LEU A 63 -9.85 0.87 -0.60
C LEU A 63 -10.84 1.48 0.40
N ILE A 64 -10.39 2.28 1.37
CA ILE A 64 -11.27 2.96 2.32
C ILE A 64 -12.17 3.97 1.59
N THR A 65 -11.70 4.69 0.57
CA THR A 65 -12.54 5.62 -0.20
C THR A 65 -13.61 4.95 -1.08
N LEU A 66 -13.53 3.63 -1.29
CA LEU A 66 -14.56 2.84 -1.98
C LEU A 66 -15.64 2.29 -1.03
N LEU A 67 -15.42 2.33 0.29
CA LEU A 67 -16.37 1.89 1.30
C LEU A 67 -17.42 2.97 1.61
N SER A 68 -18.68 2.58 1.82
CA SER A 68 -19.70 3.50 2.33
C SER A 68 -19.42 3.88 3.79
N GLU A 69 -20.08 4.94 4.29
CA GLU A 69 -20.00 5.33 5.70
C GLU A 69 -20.45 4.23 6.69
N GLU A 70 -21.24 3.25 6.26
CA GLU A 70 -21.64 2.11 7.09
C GLU A 70 -20.55 1.03 7.08
N ASP A 71 -19.96 0.77 5.91
CA ASP A 71 -18.86 -0.18 5.74
C ASP A 71 -17.58 0.29 6.44
N GLN A 72 -17.29 1.59 6.44
CA GLN A 72 -16.16 2.17 7.18
C GLN A 72 -16.32 1.93 8.69
N LYS A 73 -17.54 2.06 9.23
CA LYS A 73 -17.85 1.77 10.64
C LYS A 73 -17.76 0.26 10.96
N GLU A 74 -18.10 -0.61 10.00
CA GLU A 74 -17.87 -2.06 10.13
C GLU A 74 -16.36 -2.37 10.12
N LEU A 75 -15.57 -1.70 9.28
CA LEU A 75 -14.10 -1.84 9.24
C LEU A 75 -13.45 -1.36 10.53
N ASP A 76 -13.79 -0.19 11.06
CA ASP A 76 -13.29 0.32 12.34
C ASP A 76 -13.58 -0.70 13.46
N ALA A 77 -14.81 -1.21 13.51
CA ALA A 77 -15.21 -2.22 14.48
C ALA A 77 -14.57 -3.62 14.26
N LEU A 78 -13.92 -3.88 13.12
CA LEU A 78 -13.07 -5.06 12.89
C LEU A 78 -11.63 -4.79 13.35
N LEU A 79 -11.09 -3.60 13.07
CA LEU A 79 -9.76 -3.17 13.48
C LEU A 79 -9.64 -3.09 15.02
N GLU A 80 -10.64 -2.54 15.71
CA GLU A 80 -10.70 -2.55 17.19
C GLU A 80 -10.62 -3.97 17.78
N LYS A 81 -11.23 -4.96 17.10
CA LYS A 81 -11.23 -6.36 17.52
C LYS A 81 -9.92 -7.09 17.21
N ASN A 82 -8.98 -6.45 16.50
CA ASN A 82 -7.71 -7.05 16.07
C ASN A 82 -7.92 -8.37 15.29
N VAL A 83 -8.87 -8.38 14.35
CA VAL A 83 -9.14 -9.53 13.48
C VAL A 83 -7.94 -9.85 12.58
N SER A 84 -7.91 -11.07 12.02
CA SER A 84 -6.81 -11.52 11.16
C SER A 84 -6.79 -10.81 9.80
N ASN A 85 -5.62 -10.82 9.13
CA ASN A 85 -5.48 -10.36 7.74
C ASN A 85 -6.52 -11.02 6.81
N GLN A 86 -6.80 -12.31 7.03
CA GLN A 86 -7.78 -13.06 6.23
C GLN A 86 -9.21 -12.54 6.44
N GLU A 87 -9.59 -12.14 7.66
CA GLU A 87 -10.90 -11.54 7.93
C GLU A 87 -11.03 -10.13 7.32
N LEU A 88 -9.94 -9.36 7.26
CA LEU A 88 -9.92 -8.07 6.56
C LEU A 88 -9.99 -8.24 5.03
N ASP A 89 -9.26 -9.20 4.47
CA ASP A 89 -9.30 -9.54 3.04
C ASP A 89 -10.69 -10.03 2.61
N GLU A 90 -11.32 -10.95 3.34
CA GLU A 90 -12.70 -11.38 3.09
C GLU A 90 -13.72 -10.24 3.32
N PHE A 91 -13.48 -9.31 4.26
CA PHE A 91 -14.27 -8.09 4.39
C PHE A 91 -14.18 -7.24 3.11
N PHE A 92 -12.98 -6.92 2.64
CA PHE A 92 -12.77 -6.09 1.44
C PHE A 92 -13.30 -6.78 0.17
N LYS A 93 -13.07 -8.09 -0.01
CA LYS A 93 -13.62 -8.89 -1.14
C LYS A 93 -15.14 -8.83 -1.22
N ARG A 94 -15.82 -8.83 -0.07
CA ARG A 94 -17.28 -8.80 0.06
C ARG A 94 -17.86 -7.40 -0.17
N LYS A 95 -17.13 -6.34 0.17
CA LYS A 95 -17.60 -4.94 0.08
C LYS A 95 -17.17 -4.22 -1.21
N ILE A 96 -16.03 -4.57 -1.78
CA ILE A 96 -15.44 -3.90 -2.96
C ILE A 96 -15.47 -4.86 -4.17
N PRO A 97 -16.40 -4.68 -5.11
CA PRO A 97 -16.40 -5.42 -6.37
C PRO A 97 -15.07 -5.25 -7.11
N ASN A 98 -14.57 -6.32 -7.71
CA ASN A 98 -13.31 -6.33 -8.46
C ASN A 98 -12.07 -5.87 -7.65
N LEU A 99 -12.03 -6.07 -6.33
CA LEU A 99 -10.94 -5.67 -5.41
C LEU A 99 -9.50 -5.71 -6.00
N SER A 100 -9.13 -6.78 -6.71
CA SER A 100 -7.80 -6.91 -7.34
C SER A 100 -7.51 -5.84 -8.41
N VAL A 101 -8.53 -5.40 -9.16
CA VAL A 101 -8.44 -4.28 -10.12
C VAL A 101 -8.29 -2.95 -9.39
N GLU A 102 -8.96 -2.78 -8.25
CA GLU A 102 -8.84 -1.57 -7.43
C GLU A 102 -7.47 -1.44 -6.76
N ILE A 103 -6.92 -2.53 -6.21
CA ILE A 103 -5.54 -2.60 -5.72
C ILE A 103 -4.54 -2.30 -6.86
N THR A 104 -4.76 -2.88 -8.05
CA THR A 104 -3.95 -2.59 -9.24
C THR A 104 -4.03 -1.12 -9.64
N THR A 105 -5.21 -0.50 -9.54
CA THR A 105 -5.45 0.91 -9.87
C THR A 105 -4.76 1.84 -8.87
N ALA A 106 -4.84 1.54 -7.57
CA ALA A 106 -4.09 2.26 -6.54
C ALA A 106 -2.56 2.20 -6.77
N LEU A 107 -2.03 1.03 -7.14
CA LEU A 107 -0.61 0.84 -7.46
C LEU A 107 -0.19 1.58 -8.74
N LEU A 108 -1.00 1.54 -9.81
CA LEU A 108 -0.74 2.29 -11.04
C LEU A 108 -0.76 3.81 -10.80
N ASN A 109 -1.70 4.30 -10.00
CA ASN A 109 -1.77 5.70 -9.60
C ASN A 109 -0.56 6.12 -8.74
N PHE A 110 -0.13 5.28 -7.80
CA PHE A 110 1.08 5.49 -7.01
C PHE A 110 2.35 5.54 -7.87
N ARG A 111 2.51 4.59 -8.81
CA ARG A 111 3.61 4.60 -9.79
C ARG A 111 3.58 5.83 -10.69
N ALA A 112 2.40 6.24 -11.16
CA ALA A 112 2.25 7.46 -11.95
C ALA A 112 2.68 8.71 -11.17
N ALA A 113 2.26 8.87 -9.91
CA ALA A 113 2.65 9.99 -9.06
C ALA A 113 4.15 9.99 -8.69
N TYR A 114 4.79 8.82 -8.56
CA TYR A 114 6.21 8.69 -8.30
C TYR A 114 7.09 8.93 -9.54
N MET A 115 6.63 8.51 -10.72
CA MET A 115 7.30 8.77 -12.01
C MET A 115 7.13 10.22 -12.46
N PHE A 116 5.92 10.74 -12.27
CA PHE A 116 5.50 12.06 -12.71
C PHE A 116 4.88 12.81 -11.52
N PRO A 117 5.68 13.49 -10.69
CA PRO A 117 5.18 14.39 -9.65
C PRO A 117 4.52 15.63 -10.28
N VAL A 118 3.32 15.41 -10.81
CA VAL A 118 2.35 16.33 -11.44
C VAL A 118 2.95 17.35 -12.42
N LEU A 119 2.85 17.05 -13.71
CA LEU A 119 3.11 17.97 -14.83
C LEU A 119 4.48 18.67 -14.79
N LYS A 120 5.50 17.92 -15.25
CA LYS A 120 6.73 18.46 -15.86
C LYS A 120 7.57 19.12 -14.73
N GLN A 121 7.96 20.40 -14.57
CA GLN A 121 8.21 21.59 -15.40
C GLN A 121 7.09 22.28 -16.21
N GLU A 122 5.88 22.44 -15.67
CA GLU A 122 4.92 23.42 -16.23
C GLU A 122 4.94 24.76 -15.49
N MET A 123 5.36 24.80 -14.22
CA MET A 123 5.48 26.05 -13.46
C MET A 123 6.91 26.62 -13.39
N GLU A 124 7.97 25.81 -13.48
CA GLU A 124 9.38 26.30 -13.55
C GLU A 124 9.74 26.95 -14.91
N LYS A 125 8.76 27.14 -15.80
CA LYS A 125 8.91 27.70 -17.16
C LYS A 125 7.90 28.81 -17.47
N THR A 126 7.35 29.44 -16.44
CA THR A 126 6.50 30.66 -16.54
C THR A 126 7.17 31.82 -15.81
#